data_AF-A0A8T2VER9-F1
#
_entry.id   AF-A0A8T2VER9-F1
#
_cell.length_a   1.000
_cell.length_b   1.000
_cell.length_c   1.000
_cell.angle_alpha   90.00
_cell.angle_beta   90.00
_cell.angle_gamma   90.00
#
_symmetry.space_group_name_H-M   'P 1'
#
loop_
_entity.id
_entity.type
_entity.pdbx_description
1 polymer ?
#
loop_
_entity_poly.entity_id
_entity_poly.type
_entity_poly.pdbx_seq_one_letter_code
_entity_poly.pdbx_strand_id
1 'polypeptide(L)'
;MGRRAAETTLTRASAALGGLERMCLQVQFQEPRTKLWLFDTLVAFTMLYGAQVWGPSIGQDGWKVMERLLVSMISRLIRAKASVPHDIIRVELAAPPIEIEALTRAVSFVHSLWDTTRDRYTRLALESSRQLALQGDTSCWLPPFQYSLQTPLMYLTRVEITKRIRQDLIQLDTKRTWIEPTQELGTKMAFYREHLLHLTTDGFVTRPSYMDTHLSHALRCAIRQLRTSSHQLEIETGRFRWVPADSRICRLCHLEPETELHYICHWTVYYEIRGRFHCLFREGFGPLSRVMSFEDQRCLGLYLLEVHRHRDNLLRRAGGRQSQRQITDFFTPDTGKLEEHHYWHSHRPSSGAREI
;
A
#
# COMPACT_ATOMS: atom_id res chain seq x y z
N MET A 1 -27.36 -4.91 -6.70
CA MET A 1 -26.89 -6.31 -6.62
C MET A 1 -25.39 -6.40 -6.30
N GLY A 2 -24.52 -5.65 -6.99
CA GLY A 2 -23.06 -5.74 -6.81
C GLY A 2 -22.53 -5.47 -5.40
N ARG A 3 -23.05 -4.47 -4.67
CA ARG A 3 -22.59 -4.15 -3.29
C ARG A 3 -22.76 -5.32 -2.31
N ARG A 4 -23.93 -5.97 -2.30
CA ARG A 4 -24.18 -7.14 -1.43
C ARG A 4 -23.25 -8.32 -1.76
N ALA A 5 -22.98 -8.54 -3.04
CA ALA A 5 -22.04 -9.57 -3.46
C ALA A 5 -20.61 -9.26 -2.95
N ALA A 6 -20.19 -8.00 -3.08
CA ALA A 6 -18.90 -7.53 -2.57
C ALA A 6 -18.78 -7.63 -1.05
N GLU A 7 -19.81 -7.27 -0.29
CA GLU A 7 -19.85 -7.42 1.16
C GLU A 7 -19.73 -8.89 1.59
N THR A 8 -20.42 -9.78 0.87
CA THR A 8 -20.38 -11.22 1.14
C THR A 8 -18.99 -11.80 0.86
N THR A 9 -18.37 -11.46 -0.27
CA THR A 9 -17.01 -11.94 -0.60
C THR A 9 -15.96 -11.32 0.32
N LEU A 10 -16.12 -10.06 0.70
CA LEU A 10 -15.24 -9.37 1.66
C LEU A 10 -15.28 -10.04 3.05
N THR A 11 -16.46 -10.43 3.52
CA THR A 11 -16.60 -11.13 4.80
C THR A 11 -15.88 -12.48 4.77
N ARG A 12 -16.03 -13.24 3.68
CA ARG A 12 -15.33 -14.52 3.48
C ARG A 12 -13.82 -14.33 3.37
N ALA A 13 -13.37 -13.31 2.64
CA ALA A 13 -11.96 -12.97 2.50
C ALA A 13 -11.33 -12.56 3.83
N SER A 14 -12.07 -11.83 4.67
CA SER A 14 -11.63 -11.47 6.03
C SER A 14 -11.39 -12.70 6.89
N ALA A 15 -12.31 -13.68 6.84
CA ALA A 15 -12.13 -14.96 7.54
C ALA A 15 -10.94 -15.76 6.99
N ALA A 16 -10.76 -15.78 5.65
CA ALA A 16 -9.61 -16.42 5.01
C ALA A 16 -8.27 -15.79 5.43
N LEU A 17 -8.21 -14.45 5.50
CA LEU A 17 -7.04 -13.72 5.96
C LEU A 17 -6.71 -14.06 7.42
N GLY A 18 -7.71 -14.08 8.31
CA GLY A 18 -7.52 -14.50 9.70
C GLY A 18 -7.05 -15.96 9.84
N GLY A 19 -7.45 -16.83 8.91
CA GLY A 19 -6.92 -18.20 8.79
C GLY A 19 -5.44 -18.21 8.38
N LEU A 20 -5.11 -17.51 7.29
CA LEU A 20 -3.74 -17.39 6.78
C LEU A 20 -2.77 -16.87 7.85
N GLU A 21 -3.17 -15.85 8.60
CA GLU A 21 -2.32 -15.23 9.60
C GLU A 21 -2.08 -16.11 10.81
N ARG A 22 -3.10 -16.83 11.28
CA ARG A 22 -2.92 -17.81 12.34
C ARG A 22 -1.92 -18.89 11.94
N MET A 23 -2.01 -19.41 10.72
CA MET A 23 -1.03 -20.39 10.21
C MET A 23 0.38 -19.80 10.12
N CYS A 24 0.50 -18.58 9.60
CA CYS A 24 1.80 -17.89 9.52
C CYS A 24 2.41 -17.66 10.91
N LEU A 25 1.60 -17.33 11.91
CA LEU A 25 2.05 -17.13 13.29
C LEU A 25 2.50 -18.45 13.94
N GLN A 26 1.74 -19.54 13.73
CA GLN A 26 2.09 -20.87 14.24
C GLN A 26 3.44 -21.37 13.72
N VAL A 27 3.71 -21.14 12.44
CA VAL A 27 4.97 -21.56 11.78
C VAL A 27 6.09 -20.50 11.95
N GLN A 28 5.83 -19.40 12.65
CA GLN A 28 6.73 -18.24 12.74
C GLN A 28 7.21 -17.74 11.37
N PHE A 29 6.36 -17.87 10.35
CA PHE A 29 6.69 -17.50 8.99
C PHE A 29 6.69 -15.98 8.82
N GLN A 30 7.77 -15.39 8.31
CA GLN A 30 7.96 -13.94 8.22
C GLN A 30 8.43 -13.45 6.84
N GLU A 31 8.51 -14.31 5.84
CA GLU A 31 8.95 -13.89 4.51
C GLU A 31 7.85 -13.06 3.81
N PRO A 32 8.13 -11.79 3.42
CA PRO A 32 7.11 -10.91 2.86
C PRO A 32 6.55 -11.35 1.52
N ARG A 33 7.43 -11.82 0.62
CA ARG A 33 7.08 -12.20 -0.74
C ARG A 33 6.09 -13.36 -0.75
N THR A 34 6.40 -14.40 0.00
CA THR A 34 5.56 -15.59 0.09
C THR A 34 4.23 -15.29 0.80
N LYS A 35 4.21 -14.40 1.80
CA LYS A 35 2.95 -13.94 2.41
C LYS A 35 2.05 -13.20 1.42
N LEU A 36 2.62 -12.31 0.60
CA LEU A 36 1.86 -11.64 -0.46
C LEU A 36 1.33 -12.64 -1.49
N TRP A 37 2.15 -13.61 -1.89
CA TRP A 37 1.71 -14.67 -2.78
C TRP A 37 0.58 -15.54 -2.19
N LEU A 38 0.67 -15.89 -0.90
CA LEU A 38 -0.39 -16.60 -0.18
C LEU A 38 -1.68 -15.77 -0.10
N PHE A 39 -1.55 -14.46 0.11
CA PHE A 39 -2.70 -13.55 0.06
C PHE A 39 -3.36 -13.57 -1.31
N ASP A 40 -2.59 -13.42 -2.39
CA ASP A 40 -3.13 -13.43 -3.75
C ASP A 40 -3.83 -14.76 -4.08
N THR A 41 -3.25 -15.86 -3.61
CA THR A 41 -3.76 -17.21 -3.88
C THR A 41 -5.02 -17.55 -3.10
N LEU A 42 -5.10 -17.16 -1.82
CA LEU A 42 -6.18 -17.58 -0.91
C LEU A 42 -7.21 -16.47 -0.67
N VAL A 43 -6.74 -15.26 -0.38
CA VAL A 43 -7.58 -14.14 0.07
C VAL A 43 -8.09 -13.34 -1.14
N ALA A 44 -7.21 -12.95 -2.06
CA ALA A 44 -7.64 -12.21 -3.24
C ALA A 44 -8.55 -13.06 -4.14
N PHE A 45 -8.29 -14.37 -4.25
CA PHE A 45 -9.15 -15.30 -4.97
C PHE A 45 -10.58 -15.35 -4.41
N THR A 46 -10.72 -15.44 -3.07
CA THR A 46 -12.04 -15.47 -2.42
C THR A 46 -12.75 -14.12 -2.48
N MET A 47 -12.00 -13.03 -2.30
CA MET A 47 -12.52 -11.66 -2.37
C MET A 47 -13.03 -11.27 -3.75
N LEU A 48 -12.28 -11.65 -4.81
CA LEU A 48 -12.55 -11.26 -6.20
C LEU A 48 -13.41 -12.29 -6.95
N TYR A 49 -14.02 -13.24 -6.24
CA TYR A 49 -14.90 -14.22 -6.86
C TYR A 49 -16.12 -13.51 -7.51
N GLY A 50 -16.26 -13.66 -8.82
CA GLY A 50 -17.32 -13.01 -9.60
C GLY A 50 -17.11 -11.51 -9.83
N ALA A 51 -15.92 -10.96 -9.53
CA ALA A 51 -15.62 -9.54 -9.68
C ALA A 51 -15.79 -9.03 -11.13
N GLN A 52 -15.81 -9.91 -12.12
CA GLN A 52 -16.09 -9.54 -13.51
C GLN A 52 -17.52 -9.00 -13.67
N VAL A 53 -18.45 -9.47 -12.85
CA VAL A 53 -19.87 -9.12 -12.92
C VAL A 53 -20.17 -7.94 -12.00
N TRP A 54 -19.78 -8.04 -10.72
CA TRP A 54 -20.12 -7.01 -9.73
C TRP A 54 -19.08 -5.90 -9.57
N GLY A 55 -17.83 -6.13 -9.97
CA GLY A 55 -16.71 -5.19 -9.78
C GLY A 55 -16.94 -3.82 -10.42
N PRO A 56 -17.42 -3.74 -11.68
CA PRO A 56 -17.75 -2.46 -12.33
C PRO A 56 -18.81 -1.63 -11.58
N SER A 57 -19.64 -2.26 -10.75
CA SER A 57 -20.69 -1.58 -9.97
C SER A 57 -20.18 -0.97 -8.66
N ILE A 58 -18.89 -1.15 -8.34
CA ILE A 58 -18.27 -0.63 -7.12
C ILE A 58 -17.55 0.67 -7.44
N GLY A 59 -17.88 1.74 -6.72
CA GLY A 59 -17.15 3.01 -6.79
C GLY A 59 -15.83 2.95 -6.03
N GLN A 60 -15.00 3.98 -6.20
CA GLN A 60 -13.65 4.05 -5.61
C GLN A 60 -13.64 3.80 -4.08
N ASP A 61 -14.62 4.31 -3.34
CA ASP A 61 -14.66 4.12 -1.88
C ASP A 61 -14.91 2.66 -1.48
N GLY A 62 -15.64 1.89 -2.29
CA GLY A 62 -15.82 0.46 -2.04
C GLY A 62 -14.53 -0.34 -2.29
N TRP A 63 -13.75 0.03 -3.31
CA TRP A 63 -12.44 -0.57 -3.54
C TRP A 63 -11.46 -0.26 -2.40
N LYS A 64 -11.46 0.98 -1.88
CA LYS A 64 -10.66 1.34 -0.70
C LYS A 64 -10.99 0.48 0.52
N VAL A 65 -12.26 0.12 0.74
CA VAL A 65 -12.66 -0.75 1.85
C VAL A 65 -12.12 -2.16 1.68
N MET A 66 -12.25 -2.75 0.48
CA MET A 66 -11.73 -4.09 0.20
C MET A 66 -10.20 -4.15 0.31
N GLU A 67 -9.53 -3.09 -0.13
CA GLU A 67 -8.09 -2.97 -0.06
C GLU A 67 -7.53 -2.94 1.37
N ARG A 68 -8.34 -2.56 2.38
CA ARG A 68 -7.91 -2.58 3.79
C ARG A 68 -7.39 -3.94 4.24
N LEU A 69 -7.87 -5.05 3.66
CA LEU A 69 -7.35 -6.38 3.97
C LEU A 69 -5.89 -6.54 3.56
N LEU A 70 -5.56 -6.18 2.32
CA LEU A 70 -4.20 -6.19 1.79
C LEU A 70 -3.32 -5.23 2.61
N VAL A 71 -3.77 -3.98 2.75
CA VAL A 71 -3.03 -2.94 3.47
C VAL A 71 -2.80 -3.35 4.93
N SER A 72 -3.78 -3.90 5.62
CA SER A 72 -3.63 -4.37 7.02
C SER A 72 -2.58 -5.47 7.14
N MET A 73 -2.60 -6.44 6.23
CA MET A 73 -1.61 -7.53 6.21
C MET A 73 -0.20 -6.97 6.00
N ILE A 74 -0.02 -6.12 4.99
CA ILE A 74 1.29 -5.51 4.68
C ILE A 74 1.72 -4.60 5.83
N SER A 75 0.81 -3.79 6.39
CA SER A 75 1.07 -2.90 7.52
C SER A 75 1.62 -3.66 8.72
N ARG A 76 1.03 -4.81 9.08
CA ARG A 76 1.54 -5.63 10.20
C ARG A 76 2.86 -6.29 9.85
N LEU A 77 3.04 -6.68 8.59
CA LEU A 77 4.30 -7.20 8.10
C LEU A 77 5.43 -6.18 8.15
N ILE A 78 5.17 -4.91 7.83
CA ILE A 78 6.14 -3.81 7.88
C ILE A 78 6.07 -3.00 9.18
N ARG A 79 5.20 -3.36 10.13
CA ARG A 79 4.88 -2.58 11.34
C ARG A 79 4.76 -1.07 11.07
N ALA A 80 4.05 -0.72 10.01
CA ALA A 80 3.75 0.68 9.71
C ALA A 80 2.79 1.25 10.75
N LYS A 81 2.92 2.55 11.05
CA LYS A 81 1.91 3.28 11.81
C LYS A 81 0.62 3.40 10.99
N ALA A 82 -0.52 3.49 11.65
CA ALA A 82 -1.82 3.75 11.00
C ALA A 82 -1.86 5.08 10.23
N SER A 83 -0.94 6.02 10.52
CA SER A 83 -0.81 7.29 9.80
C SER A 83 -0.11 7.18 8.44
N VAL A 84 0.44 6.02 8.10
CA VAL A 84 1.11 5.81 6.81
C VAL A 84 0.05 5.65 5.72
N PRO A 85 0.10 6.46 4.64
CA PRO A 85 -0.78 6.32 3.49
C PRO A 85 -0.77 4.90 2.90
N HIS A 86 -1.95 4.40 2.51
CA HIS A 86 -2.12 3.07 1.90
C HIS A 86 -1.21 2.88 0.67
N ASP A 87 -1.04 3.93 -0.13
CA ASP A 87 -0.17 3.94 -1.31
C ASP A 87 1.28 3.58 -0.98
N ILE A 88 1.84 4.17 0.08
CA ILE A 88 3.22 3.86 0.53
C ILE A 88 3.32 2.40 0.94
N ILE A 89 2.31 1.89 1.67
CA ILE A 89 2.29 0.52 2.17
C ILE A 89 2.27 -0.48 1.01
N ARG A 90 1.49 -0.21 -0.04
CA ARG A 90 1.44 -1.03 -1.27
C ARG A 90 2.76 -1.03 -2.03
N VAL A 91 3.34 0.16 -2.20
CA VAL A 91 4.60 0.38 -2.92
C VAL A 91 5.77 -0.35 -2.25
N GLU A 92 5.81 -0.46 -0.92
CA GLU A 92 6.86 -1.18 -0.19
C GLU A 92 6.96 -2.66 -0.60
N LEU A 93 5.89 -3.29 -1.09
CA LEU A 93 5.92 -4.65 -1.65
C LEU A 93 5.75 -4.69 -3.17
N ALA A 94 5.71 -3.53 -3.84
CA ALA A 94 5.30 -3.40 -5.24
C ALA A 94 3.96 -4.11 -5.54
N ALA A 95 3.03 -4.07 -4.59
CA ALA A 95 1.72 -4.67 -4.71
C ALA A 95 0.77 -3.70 -5.43
N PRO A 96 0.11 -4.10 -6.54
CA PRO A 96 -0.87 -3.23 -7.19
C PRO A 96 -2.16 -3.13 -6.35
N PRO A 97 -2.97 -2.07 -6.56
CA PRO A 97 -4.32 -2.01 -6.03
C PRO A 97 -5.16 -3.25 -6.33
N ILE A 98 -6.00 -3.67 -5.38
CA ILE A 98 -6.96 -4.77 -5.59
C ILE A 98 -7.94 -4.47 -6.73
N GLU A 99 -8.24 -3.20 -6.96
CA GLU A 99 -9.06 -2.77 -8.09
C GLU A 99 -8.45 -3.17 -9.45
N ILE A 100 -7.12 -3.08 -9.60
CA ILE A 100 -6.44 -3.49 -10.84
C ILE A 100 -6.65 -4.98 -11.11
N GLU A 101 -6.60 -5.80 -10.06
CA GLU A 101 -6.87 -7.23 -10.14
C GLU A 101 -8.30 -7.54 -10.59
N ALA A 102 -9.27 -6.76 -10.11
CA ALA A 102 -10.66 -6.90 -10.50
C ALA A 102 -10.90 -6.44 -11.95
N LEU A 103 -10.35 -5.27 -12.32
CA LEU A 103 -10.43 -4.72 -13.68
C LEU A 103 -9.79 -5.65 -14.70
N THR A 104 -8.61 -6.20 -14.40
CA THR A 104 -7.93 -7.18 -15.26
C THR A 104 -8.82 -8.40 -15.53
N ARG A 105 -9.48 -8.92 -14.49
CA ARG A 105 -10.44 -10.04 -14.61
C ARG A 105 -11.66 -9.65 -15.43
N ALA A 106 -12.20 -8.45 -15.22
CA ALA A 106 -13.36 -7.95 -15.96
C ALA A 106 -13.07 -7.77 -17.45
N VAL A 107 -11.97 -7.09 -17.82
CA VAL A 107 -11.58 -6.91 -19.22
C VAL A 107 -11.29 -8.25 -19.89
N SER A 108 -10.57 -9.15 -19.22
CA SER A 108 -10.27 -10.49 -19.76
C SER A 108 -11.53 -11.33 -19.96
N PHE A 109 -12.55 -11.14 -19.13
CA PHE A 109 -13.85 -11.78 -19.29
C PHE A 109 -14.63 -11.19 -20.46
N VAL A 110 -14.68 -9.86 -20.59
CA VAL A 110 -15.28 -9.20 -21.76
C VAL A 110 -14.62 -9.68 -23.05
N HIS A 111 -13.28 -9.71 -23.12
CA HIS A 111 -12.57 -10.23 -24.29
C HIS A 111 -12.96 -11.67 -24.61
N SER A 112 -13.00 -12.55 -23.60
CA SER A 112 -13.43 -13.94 -23.78
C SER A 112 -14.86 -14.08 -24.30
N LEU A 113 -15.75 -13.15 -23.93
CA LEU A 113 -17.11 -13.12 -24.46
C LEU A 113 -17.13 -12.69 -25.93
N TRP A 114 -16.19 -11.87 -26.41
CA TRP A 114 -16.07 -11.53 -27.84
C TRP A 114 -15.66 -12.70 -28.71
N ASP A 115 -14.85 -13.61 -28.18
CA ASP A 115 -14.41 -14.81 -28.91
C ASP A 115 -15.48 -15.92 -28.91
N THR A 116 -16.58 -15.75 -28.17
CA THR A 116 -17.64 -16.75 -28.04
C THR A 116 -18.68 -16.63 -29.16
N THR A 117 -19.31 -17.75 -29.53
CA THR A 117 -20.39 -17.76 -30.53
C THR A 117 -21.55 -16.84 -30.15
N ARG A 118 -22.15 -16.18 -31.16
CA ARG A 118 -23.24 -15.21 -30.99
C ARG A 118 -24.51 -15.79 -30.36
N ASP A 119 -24.70 -17.09 -30.46
CA ASP A 119 -25.91 -17.77 -29.98
C ASP A 119 -25.95 -17.94 -28.46
N ARG A 120 -24.83 -17.71 -27.76
CA ARG A 120 -24.82 -17.82 -26.29
C ARG A 120 -25.50 -16.63 -25.63
N TYR A 121 -26.35 -16.88 -24.65
CA TYR A 121 -27.02 -15.84 -23.87
C TYR A 121 -26.05 -14.82 -23.25
N THR A 122 -24.86 -15.24 -22.82
CA THR A 122 -23.84 -14.33 -22.27
C THR A 122 -23.34 -13.32 -23.31
N ARG A 123 -23.27 -13.74 -24.57
CA ARG A 123 -22.85 -12.91 -25.69
C ARG A 123 -23.93 -11.92 -26.10
N LEU A 124 -25.17 -12.38 -26.18
CA LEU A 124 -26.34 -11.53 -26.41
C LEU A 124 -26.51 -10.49 -25.30
N ALA A 125 -26.37 -10.88 -24.04
CA ALA A 125 -26.44 -9.97 -22.90
C ALA A 125 -25.37 -8.86 -22.93
N LEU A 126 -24.15 -9.20 -23.36
CA LEU A 126 -23.08 -8.22 -23.57
C LEU A 126 -23.42 -7.23 -24.70
N GLU A 127 -23.95 -7.72 -25.82
CA GLU A 127 -24.35 -6.88 -26.96
C GLU A 127 -25.53 -5.96 -26.59
N SER A 128 -26.55 -6.47 -25.89
CA SER A 128 -27.64 -5.66 -25.36
C SER A 128 -27.14 -4.60 -24.36
N SER A 129 -26.23 -4.98 -23.45
CA SER A 129 -25.63 -4.01 -22.52
C SER A 129 -24.83 -2.93 -23.25
N ARG A 130 -24.20 -3.24 -24.39
CA ARG A 130 -23.47 -2.26 -25.20
C ARG A 130 -24.43 -1.28 -25.86
N GLN A 131 -25.55 -1.77 -26.39
CA GLN A 131 -26.58 -0.93 -27.01
C GLN A 131 -27.17 0.05 -25.99
N LEU A 132 -27.47 -0.41 -24.77
CA LEU A 132 -27.93 0.45 -23.67
C LEU A 132 -26.87 1.50 -23.30
N ALA A 133 -25.59 1.12 -23.26
CA ALA A 133 -24.51 2.06 -22.99
C ALA A 133 -24.39 3.17 -24.06
N LEU A 134 -24.58 2.82 -25.34
CA LEU A 134 -24.57 3.78 -26.45
C LEU A 134 -25.76 4.75 -26.40
N GLN A 135 -26.87 4.34 -25.78
CA GLN A 135 -28.04 5.16 -25.56
C GLN A 135 -27.92 6.08 -24.31
N GLY A 136 -26.77 6.06 -23.63
CA GLY A 136 -26.51 6.87 -22.45
C GLY A 136 -27.09 6.30 -21.15
N ASP A 137 -27.58 5.06 -21.17
CA ASP A 137 -28.09 4.42 -19.96
C ASP A 137 -26.93 4.02 -19.02
N THR A 138 -27.00 4.47 -17.77
CA THR A 138 -26.03 4.18 -16.71
C THR A 138 -26.31 2.86 -16.00
N SER A 139 -27.45 2.22 -16.27
CA SER A 139 -27.85 0.92 -15.70
C SER A 139 -27.14 -0.27 -16.33
N CYS A 140 -26.37 -0.05 -17.41
CA CYS A 140 -25.72 -1.11 -18.15
C CYS A 140 -24.47 -1.67 -17.44
N TRP A 141 -24.03 -2.85 -17.83
CA TRP A 141 -22.85 -3.55 -17.26
C TRP A 141 -21.52 -3.01 -17.81
N LEU A 142 -21.55 -2.38 -18.99
CA LEU A 142 -20.40 -1.88 -19.76
C LEU A 142 -19.97 -0.39 -19.60
N PRO A 143 -20.54 0.49 -18.76
CA PRO A 143 -20.15 1.91 -18.72
C PRO A 143 -18.63 2.15 -18.61
N PRO A 144 -17.85 1.39 -17.80
CA PRO A 144 -16.41 1.64 -17.69
C PRO A 144 -15.56 1.12 -18.86
N PHE A 145 -16.13 0.41 -19.85
CA PHE A 145 -15.37 -0.25 -20.92
C PHE A 145 -15.67 0.26 -22.34
N GLN A 146 -16.41 1.37 -22.49
CA GLN A 146 -16.79 1.91 -23.81
C GLN A 146 -15.61 2.03 -24.80
N TYR A 147 -14.41 2.34 -24.31
CA TYR A 147 -13.20 2.51 -25.11
C TYR A 147 -12.43 1.21 -25.42
N SER A 148 -12.61 0.14 -24.63
CA SER A 148 -11.85 -1.12 -24.79
C SER A 148 -12.40 -2.03 -25.90
N LEU A 149 -13.54 -1.67 -26.50
CA LEU A 149 -14.28 -2.50 -27.46
C LEU A 149 -13.90 -2.26 -28.93
N GLN A 150 -13.01 -1.30 -29.20
CA GLN A 150 -12.55 -0.97 -30.56
C GLN A 150 -11.15 -1.52 -30.89
N THR A 151 -10.56 -2.32 -30.00
CA THR A 151 -9.19 -2.78 -30.16
C THR A 151 -9.09 -3.75 -31.35
N PRO A 152 -8.16 -3.53 -32.30
CA PRO A 152 -7.94 -4.46 -33.41
C PRO A 152 -7.57 -5.83 -32.86
N LEU A 153 -8.00 -6.89 -33.57
CA LEU A 153 -7.61 -8.27 -33.34
C LEU A 153 -6.07 -8.36 -33.27
N MET A 154 -5.49 -8.32 -32.07
CA MET A 154 -4.06 -8.53 -31.91
C MET A 154 -3.81 -10.04 -31.99
N TYR A 155 -2.73 -10.44 -32.67
CA TYR A 155 -2.29 -11.84 -32.80
C TYR A 155 -1.68 -12.39 -31.48
N LEU A 156 -2.21 -11.96 -30.33
CA LEU A 156 -1.74 -12.35 -29.01
C LEU A 156 -2.65 -13.43 -28.44
N THR A 157 -2.06 -14.39 -27.74
CA THR A 157 -2.82 -15.36 -26.96
C THR A 157 -3.59 -14.65 -25.85
N ARG A 158 -4.68 -15.26 -25.39
CA ARG A 158 -5.50 -14.73 -24.29
C ARG A 158 -4.68 -14.41 -23.03
N VAL A 159 -3.68 -15.25 -22.73
CA VAL A 159 -2.80 -15.06 -21.56
C VAL A 159 -1.94 -13.81 -21.72
N GLU A 160 -1.40 -13.59 -22.93
CA GLU A 160 -0.59 -12.40 -23.23
C GLU A 160 -1.41 -11.12 -23.17
N ILE A 161 -2.65 -11.15 -23.67
CA ILE A 161 -3.59 -10.03 -23.59
C ILE A 161 -3.89 -9.69 -22.13
N THR A 162 -4.24 -10.68 -21.30
CA THR A 162 -4.49 -10.47 -19.86
C THR A 162 -3.26 -9.90 -19.15
N LYS A 163 -2.06 -10.42 -19.46
CA LYS A 163 -0.81 -9.92 -18.88
C LYS A 163 -0.54 -8.46 -19.29
N ARG A 164 -0.77 -8.13 -20.56
CA ARG A 164 -0.60 -6.78 -21.10
C ARG A 164 -1.56 -5.79 -20.46
N ILE A 165 -2.86 -6.13 -20.41
CA ILE A 165 -3.88 -5.30 -19.75
C ILE A 165 -3.50 -5.03 -18.30
N ARG A 166 -3.07 -6.07 -17.56
CA ARG A 166 -2.64 -5.91 -16.18
C ARG A 166 -1.47 -4.93 -16.07
N GLN A 167 -0.46 -5.06 -16.93
CA GLN A 167 0.70 -4.18 -16.96
C GLN A 167 0.31 -2.73 -17.26
N ASP A 168 -0.51 -2.51 -18.29
CA ASP A 168 -0.95 -1.17 -18.70
C ASP A 168 -1.79 -0.50 -17.60
N LEU A 169 -2.65 -1.25 -16.89
CA LEU A 169 -3.40 -0.75 -15.74
C LEU A 169 -2.50 -0.35 -14.57
N ILE A 170 -1.45 -1.15 -14.28
CA ILE A 170 -0.46 -0.82 -13.23
C ILE A 170 0.31 0.44 -13.61
N GLN A 171 0.73 0.57 -14.87
CA GLN A 171 1.41 1.78 -15.35
C GLN A 171 0.52 3.01 -15.22
N LEU A 172 -0.75 2.89 -15.62
CA LEU A 172 -1.71 3.99 -15.53
C LEU A 172 -1.96 4.42 -14.09
N ASP A 173 -2.12 3.46 -13.17
CA ASP A 173 -2.28 3.73 -11.74
C ASP A 173 -1.03 4.37 -11.14
N THR A 174 0.16 3.86 -11.48
CA THR A 174 1.44 4.42 -11.02
C THR A 174 1.61 5.84 -11.54
N LYS A 175 1.26 6.09 -12.81
CA LYS A 175 1.29 7.41 -13.41
C LYS A 175 0.35 8.38 -12.68
N ARG A 176 -0.89 7.98 -12.46
CA ARG A 176 -1.91 8.80 -11.76
C ARG A 176 -1.61 9.04 -10.29
N THR A 177 -0.93 8.12 -9.61
CA THR A 177 -0.68 8.21 -8.18
C THR A 177 0.64 8.93 -7.88
N TRP A 178 1.69 8.63 -8.65
CA TRP A 178 3.06 9.02 -8.30
C TRP A 178 3.73 9.96 -9.28
N ILE A 179 3.38 9.95 -10.58
CA ILE A 179 4.09 10.74 -11.61
C ILE A 179 3.36 12.06 -11.86
N GLU A 180 2.10 11.96 -12.28
CA GLU A 180 1.21 13.07 -12.64
C GLU A 180 -0.08 12.99 -11.81
N PRO A 181 0.00 13.23 -10.49
CA PRO A 181 -1.18 13.19 -9.64
C PRO A 181 -2.11 14.37 -9.91
N THR A 182 -3.41 14.10 -9.92
CA THR A 182 -4.45 15.12 -10.15
C THR A 182 -4.56 16.11 -8.98
N GLN A 183 -4.12 15.70 -7.79
CA GLN A 183 -4.07 16.52 -6.59
C GLN A 183 -2.64 16.54 -6.03
N GLU A 184 -2.30 17.60 -5.31
CA GLU A 184 -1.00 17.66 -4.63
C GLU A 184 -0.86 16.50 -3.63
N LEU A 185 0.30 15.86 -3.67
CA LEU A 185 0.61 14.77 -2.75
C LEU A 185 0.77 15.33 -1.33
N GLY A 186 0.14 14.65 -0.37
CA GLY A 186 0.41 14.94 1.04
C GLY A 186 1.90 14.83 1.34
N THR A 187 2.41 15.66 2.25
CA THR A 187 3.85 15.80 2.55
C THR A 187 4.60 14.48 2.73
N LYS A 188 3.96 13.45 3.30
CA LYS A 188 4.57 12.12 3.49
C LYS A 188 4.71 11.35 2.17
N MET A 189 3.72 11.44 1.29
CA MET A 189 3.79 10.84 -0.05
C MET A 189 4.78 11.61 -0.93
N ALA A 190 4.82 12.94 -0.84
CA ALA A 190 5.80 13.76 -1.54
C ALA A 190 7.24 13.38 -1.14
N PHE A 191 7.51 13.31 0.18
CA PHE A 191 8.80 12.86 0.71
C PHE A 191 9.19 11.47 0.19
N TYR A 192 8.25 10.51 0.27
CA TYR A 192 8.48 9.16 -0.20
C TYR A 192 8.78 9.10 -1.70
N ARG A 193 8.01 9.83 -2.51
CA ARG A 193 8.20 9.95 -3.97
C ARG A 193 9.59 10.46 -4.33
N GLU A 194 10.06 11.48 -3.63
CA GLU A 194 11.34 12.14 -3.92
C GLU A 194 12.55 11.34 -3.43
N HIS A 195 12.46 10.71 -2.26
CA HIS A 195 13.63 10.15 -1.59
C HIS A 195 13.70 8.62 -1.60
N LEU A 196 12.58 7.90 -1.77
CA LEU A 196 12.51 6.46 -1.47
C LEU A 196 11.84 5.63 -2.56
N LEU A 197 11.02 6.25 -3.41
CA LEU A 197 10.35 5.59 -4.53
C LEU A 197 11.34 5.40 -5.68
N HIS A 198 11.48 4.15 -6.12
CA HIS A 198 12.20 3.82 -7.34
C HIS A 198 11.22 3.31 -8.39
N LEU A 199 11.20 3.96 -9.55
CA LEU A 199 10.42 3.53 -10.71
C LEU A 199 11.38 3.01 -11.78
N THR A 200 10.95 1.95 -12.47
CA THR A 200 11.61 1.50 -13.70
C THR A 200 11.37 2.50 -14.83
N THR A 201 12.15 2.39 -15.91
CA THR A 201 11.96 3.19 -17.14
C THR A 201 10.55 3.05 -17.70
N ASP A 202 9.95 1.88 -17.53
CA ASP A 202 8.61 1.55 -18.02
C ASP A 202 7.51 1.96 -17.03
N GLY A 203 7.82 2.72 -15.98
CA GLY A 203 6.83 3.25 -15.05
C GLY A 203 6.31 2.26 -14.01
N PHE A 204 6.97 1.11 -13.81
CA PHE A 204 6.64 0.19 -12.71
C PHE A 204 7.40 0.53 -11.44
N VAL A 205 6.72 0.38 -10.30
CA VAL A 205 7.33 0.45 -8.97
C VAL A 205 8.35 -0.67 -8.81
N THR A 206 9.59 -0.27 -8.50
CA THR A 206 10.66 -1.20 -8.13
C THR A 206 10.58 -1.45 -6.63
N ARG A 207 10.45 -2.72 -6.26
CA ARG A 207 10.42 -3.11 -4.86
C ARG A 207 11.76 -2.79 -4.17
N PRO A 208 11.76 -2.27 -2.93
CA PRO A 208 12.99 -2.04 -2.19
C PRO A 208 13.79 -3.34 -1.94
N SER A 209 15.11 -3.29 -2.14
CA SER A 209 16.02 -4.45 -2.04
C SER A 209 16.02 -5.14 -0.67
N TYR A 210 15.73 -4.41 0.41
CA TYR A 210 15.65 -4.98 1.76
C TYR A 210 14.51 -6.00 1.92
N MET A 211 13.49 -5.95 1.07
CA MET A 211 12.39 -6.92 1.07
C MET A 211 12.79 -8.26 0.44
N ASP A 212 13.80 -8.23 -0.43
CA ASP A 212 14.33 -9.41 -1.13
C ASP A 212 15.55 -10.02 -0.42
N THR A 213 16.11 -9.32 0.55
CA THR A 213 17.25 -9.79 1.33
C THR A 213 16.78 -10.50 2.60
N HIS A 214 17.33 -11.68 2.89
CA HIS A 214 17.10 -12.33 4.19
C HIS A 214 17.78 -11.53 5.31
N LEU A 215 16.99 -10.69 5.98
CA LEU A 215 17.36 -9.87 7.13
C LEU A 215 16.71 -10.37 8.41
N SER A 216 17.42 -10.26 9.54
CA SER A 216 16.82 -10.48 10.85
C SER A 216 15.68 -9.49 11.10
N HIS A 217 14.74 -9.87 11.97
CA HIS A 217 13.57 -9.04 12.26
C HIS A 217 13.98 -7.62 12.69
N ALA A 218 14.99 -7.47 13.55
CA ALA A 218 15.45 -6.17 14.05
C ALA A 218 16.00 -5.26 12.94
N LEU A 219 16.80 -5.80 12.01
CA LEU A 219 17.36 -5.02 10.89
C LEU A 219 16.27 -4.57 9.93
N ARG A 220 15.35 -5.49 9.60
CA ARG A 220 14.19 -5.17 8.77
C ARG A 220 13.31 -4.09 9.43
N CYS A 221 13.15 -4.14 10.75
CA CYS A 221 12.45 -3.10 11.52
C CYS A 221 13.10 -1.73 11.39
N ALA A 222 14.43 -1.65 11.51
CA ALA A 222 15.14 -0.37 11.43
C ALA A 222 14.97 0.27 10.05
N ILE A 223 15.15 -0.51 8.98
CA ILE A 223 15.02 -0.02 7.59
C ILE A 223 13.58 0.45 7.31
N ARG A 224 12.58 -0.38 7.61
CA ARG A 224 11.17 -0.06 7.29
C ARG A 224 10.62 1.11 8.09
N GLN A 225 11.06 1.29 9.35
CA GLN A 225 10.64 2.41 10.18
C GLN A 225 11.08 3.73 9.55
N LEU A 226 12.29 3.77 9.01
CA LEU A 226 12.79 4.92 8.29
C LEU A 226 12.04 5.14 6.97
N ARG A 227 11.85 4.08 6.17
CA ARG A 227 11.16 4.20 4.87
C ARG A 227 9.71 4.65 4.97
N THR A 228 8.99 4.20 5.98
CA THR A 228 7.57 4.53 6.17
C THR A 228 7.35 5.76 7.07
N SER A 229 8.42 6.47 7.44
CA SER A 229 8.47 7.48 8.50
C SER A 229 7.67 7.06 9.75
N SER A 230 7.84 5.81 10.18
CA SER A 230 7.23 5.23 11.38
C SER A 230 8.14 5.36 12.61
N HIS A 231 9.05 6.35 12.61
CA HIS A 231 10.00 6.63 13.70
C HIS A 231 9.53 7.75 14.65
N GLN A 232 10.39 8.15 15.59
CA GLN A 232 10.14 9.16 16.63
C GLN A 232 11.06 10.39 16.49
N LEU A 233 11.41 10.73 15.25
CA LEU A 233 12.14 11.96 14.94
C LEU A 233 11.18 13.15 14.93
N GLU A 234 11.68 14.34 15.27
CA GLU A 234 10.85 15.54 15.37
C GLU A 234 10.15 15.94 14.07
N ILE A 235 10.69 15.58 12.90
CA ILE A 235 9.98 15.80 11.63
C ILE A 235 8.59 15.15 11.62
N GLU A 236 8.43 13.97 12.24
CA GLU A 236 7.16 13.27 12.38
C GLU A 236 6.44 13.62 13.68
N THR A 237 7.12 13.63 14.83
CA THR A 237 6.44 13.90 16.12
C THR A 237 5.99 15.34 16.27
N GLY A 238 6.77 16.30 15.79
CA GLY A 238 6.39 17.71 15.74
C GLY A 238 5.23 17.98 14.79
N ARG A 239 5.11 17.20 13.71
CA ARG A 239 3.97 17.28 12.78
C ARG A 239 2.65 16.99 13.47
N PHE A 240 2.57 15.94 14.29
CA PHE A 240 1.35 15.62 15.06
C PHE A 240 1.00 16.68 16.11
N ARG A 241 1.98 17.50 16.51
CA ARG A 241 1.82 18.62 17.43
C ARG A 241 1.63 19.97 16.72
N TRP A 242 1.46 19.97 15.39
CA TRP A 242 1.27 21.18 14.58
C TRP A 242 2.45 22.16 14.64
N VAL A 243 3.66 21.67 14.87
CA VAL A 243 4.89 22.49 14.87
C VAL A 243 5.35 22.71 13.42
N PRO A 244 5.68 23.94 13.00
CA PRO A 244 6.27 24.22 11.68
C PRO A 244 7.56 23.42 11.45
N ALA A 245 7.85 23.02 10.20
CA ALA A 245 8.97 22.13 9.88
C ALA A 245 10.33 22.65 10.40
N ASP A 246 10.59 23.94 10.22
CA ASP A 246 11.85 24.58 10.63
C ASP A 246 12.03 24.65 12.16
N SER A 247 10.92 24.56 12.90
CA SER A 247 10.93 24.56 14.38
C SER A 247 10.96 23.15 14.97
N ARG A 248 10.98 22.09 14.15
CA ARG A 248 11.08 20.68 14.61
C ARG A 248 12.52 20.31 14.92
N ILE A 249 13.15 21.06 15.83
CA ILE A 249 14.56 20.97 16.15
C ILE A 249 14.91 19.63 16.81
N CYS A 250 16.07 19.08 16.43
CA CYS A 250 16.62 17.86 17.02
C CYS A 250 16.82 17.99 18.54
N ARG A 251 16.28 17.02 19.27
CA ARG A 251 16.34 16.95 20.74
C ARG A 251 17.73 16.78 21.33
N LEU A 252 18.72 16.45 20.49
CA LEU A 252 20.06 16.11 20.95
C LEU A 252 21.09 17.15 20.50
N CYS A 253 20.98 17.70 19.28
CA CYS A 253 21.89 18.74 18.81
C CYS A 253 21.37 20.16 19.07
N HIS A 254 20.05 20.36 19.18
CA HIS A 254 19.40 21.66 19.38
C HIS A 254 19.70 22.75 18.31
N LEU A 255 20.27 22.38 17.16
CA LEU A 255 20.72 23.32 16.12
C LEU A 255 19.86 23.29 14.86
N GLU A 256 19.55 22.09 14.36
CA GLU A 256 18.86 21.90 13.09
C GLU A 256 17.56 21.08 13.25
N PRO A 257 16.62 21.18 12.30
CA PRO A 257 15.45 20.29 12.26
C PRO A 257 15.84 18.81 12.21
N GLU A 258 15.16 17.97 13.01
CA GLU A 258 15.40 16.53 13.08
C GLU A 258 14.75 15.78 11.91
N THR A 259 15.35 15.92 10.73
CA THR A 259 14.97 15.16 9.53
C THR A 259 15.63 13.78 9.51
N GLU A 260 15.12 12.88 8.66
CA GLU A 260 15.73 11.58 8.38
C GLU A 260 17.18 11.73 7.89
N LEU A 261 17.44 12.75 7.05
CA LEU A 261 18.78 13.04 6.56
C LEU A 261 19.71 13.55 7.69
N HIS A 262 19.23 14.46 8.54
CA HIS A 262 20.00 14.93 9.70
C HIS A 262 20.34 13.75 10.64
N TYR A 263 19.36 12.89 10.90
CA TYR A 263 19.49 11.70 11.73
C TYR A 263 20.47 10.67 11.18
N ILE A 264 20.66 10.57 9.87
CA ILE A 264 21.54 9.55 9.26
C ILE A 264 22.91 10.13 8.91
N CYS A 265 22.94 11.28 8.25
CA CYS A 265 24.13 11.78 7.57
C CYS A 265 24.83 12.89 8.36
N HIS A 266 24.10 13.88 8.88
CA HIS A 266 24.73 15.13 9.30
C HIS A 266 25.11 15.17 10.78
N TRP A 267 24.43 14.40 11.64
CA TRP A 267 24.64 14.60 13.06
C TRP A 267 26.03 14.15 13.53
N THR A 268 26.82 15.07 14.10
CA THR A 268 28.24 14.85 14.48
C THR A 268 28.43 13.73 15.50
N VAL A 269 27.46 13.49 16.38
CA VAL A 269 27.53 12.46 17.43
C VAL A 269 27.63 11.05 16.87
N TYR A 270 27.17 10.80 15.64
CA TYR A 270 27.31 9.49 15.00
C TYR A 270 28.63 9.32 14.24
N TYR A 271 29.62 10.21 14.41
CA TYR A 271 30.90 10.14 13.70
C TYR A 271 31.58 8.77 13.84
N GLU A 272 31.67 8.23 15.07
CA GLU A 272 32.28 6.92 15.32
C GLU A 272 31.49 5.77 14.71
N ILE A 273 30.16 5.84 14.75
CA ILE A 273 29.29 4.84 14.13
C ILE A 273 29.49 4.89 12.62
N ARG A 274 29.42 6.07 12.00
CA ARG A 274 29.66 6.25 10.57
C ARG A 274 31.05 5.78 10.14
N GLY A 275 32.09 5.98 10.95
CA GLY A 275 33.43 5.46 10.68
C GLY A 275 33.47 3.93 10.58
N ARG A 276 32.75 3.23 11.47
CA ARG A 276 32.62 1.77 11.40
C ARG A 276 31.85 1.29 10.16
N PHE A 277 30.86 2.06 9.72
CA PHE A 277 30.08 1.80 8.50
C PHE A 277 30.50 2.68 7.32
N HIS A 278 31.79 3.00 7.18
CA HIS A 278 32.30 3.90 6.14
C HIS A 278 31.97 3.43 4.71
N CYS A 279 31.72 2.14 4.50
CA CYS A 279 31.28 1.60 3.21
C CYS A 279 29.97 2.23 2.71
N LEU A 280 29.08 2.65 3.61
CA LEU A 280 27.83 3.37 3.27
C LEU A 280 28.08 4.79 2.75
N PHE A 281 29.21 5.40 3.11
CA PHE A 281 29.51 6.81 2.89
C PHE A 281 30.77 7.03 2.05
N ARG A 282 31.23 6.02 1.30
CA ARG A 282 32.47 6.12 0.48
C ARG A 282 32.43 7.28 -0.52
N GLU A 283 31.27 7.55 -1.09
CA GLU A 283 31.04 8.64 -2.04
C GLU A 283 30.63 9.96 -1.36
N GLY A 284 30.85 10.06 -0.05
CA GLY A 284 30.44 11.20 0.78
C GLY A 284 28.98 11.15 1.22
N PHE A 285 28.55 12.24 1.85
CA PHE A 285 27.15 12.44 2.24
C PHE A 285 26.32 12.79 1.01
N GLY A 286 25.52 11.84 0.55
CA GLY A 286 24.56 12.03 -0.55
C GLY A 286 23.14 12.29 -0.05
N PRO A 287 22.17 12.40 -0.97
CA PRO A 287 20.75 12.42 -0.61
C PRO A 287 20.38 11.13 0.12
N LEU A 288 19.30 11.18 0.90
CA LEU A 288 18.78 10.03 1.65
C LEU A 288 18.58 8.80 0.74
N SER A 289 18.12 9.01 -0.49
CA SER A 289 17.91 7.96 -1.49
C SER A 289 19.14 7.09 -1.71
N ARG A 290 20.34 7.69 -1.79
CA ARG A 290 21.62 6.98 -2.00
C ARG A 290 21.93 6.02 -0.85
N VAL A 291 21.75 6.48 0.39
CA VAL A 291 22.01 5.66 1.57
C VAL A 291 20.99 4.52 1.65
N MET A 292 19.73 4.80 1.33
CA MET A 292 18.65 3.82 1.38
C MET A 292 18.73 2.79 0.25
N SER A 293 19.36 3.12 -0.88
CA SER A 293 19.57 2.22 -2.02
C SER A 293 20.88 1.43 -1.94
N PHE A 294 21.59 1.45 -0.81
CA PHE A 294 22.87 0.76 -0.67
C PHE A 294 22.76 -0.76 -0.93
N GLU A 295 23.71 -1.34 -1.66
CA GLU A 295 23.61 -2.74 -2.11
C GLU A 295 23.52 -3.73 -0.94
N ASP A 296 24.39 -3.58 0.08
CA ASP A 296 24.35 -4.44 1.27
C ASP A 296 23.33 -3.92 2.30
N GLN A 297 22.10 -4.39 2.13
CA GLN A 297 20.98 -4.10 3.03
C GLN A 297 21.17 -4.63 4.46
N ARG A 298 22.05 -5.62 4.69
CA ARG A 298 22.39 -6.05 6.05
C ARG A 298 23.25 -4.98 6.73
N CYS A 299 24.26 -4.47 6.03
CA CYS A 299 25.10 -3.37 6.50
C CYS A 299 24.26 -2.12 6.80
N LEU A 300 23.38 -1.72 5.88
CA LEU A 300 22.45 -0.60 6.10
C LEU A 300 21.57 -0.83 7.33
N GLY A 301 20.98 -2.02 7.46
CA GLY A 301 20.15 -2.35 8.62
C GLY A 301 20.91 -2.32 9.94
N LEU A 302 22.17 -2.76 9.96
CA LEU A 302 23.02 -2.75 11.15
C LEU A 302 23.36 -1.32 11.56
N TYR A 303 23.72 -0.49 10.59
CA TYR A 303 23.95 0.94 10.79
C TYR A 303 22.73 1.62 11.41
N LEU A 304 21.55 1.49 10.79
CA LEU A 304 20.32 2.12 11.28
C LEU A 304 19.93 1.62 12.67
N LEU A 305 20.11 0.33 12.95
CA LEU A 305 19.84 -0.25 14.26
C LEU A 305 20.80 0.31 15.34
N GLU A 306 22.07 0.47 15.00
CA GLU A 306 23.07 1.00 15.92
C GLU A 306 22.87 2.50 16.20
N VAL A 307 22.60 3.29 15.17
CA VAL A 307 22.21 4.70 15.30
C VAL A 307 20.97 4.83 16.19
N HIS A 308 19.96 4.00 15.97
CA HIS A 308 18.73 4.01 16.78
C HIS A 308 19.00 3.71 18.25
N ARG A 309 19.76 2.65 18.54
CA ARG A 309 20.15 2.29 19.92
C ARG A 309 20.97 3.39 20.58
N HIS A 310 21.90 3.99 19.85
CA HIS A 310 22.72 5.08 20.36
C HIS A 310 21.88 6.30 20.71
N ARG A 311 20.96 6.71 19.81
CA ARG A 311 20.00 7.80 20.06
C ARG A 311 19.18 7.57 21.32
N ASP A 312 18.58 6.39 21.45
CA ASP A 312 17.75 6.05 22.59
C ASP A 312 18.53 6.09 23.91
N ASN A 313 19.78 5.63 23.89
CA ASN A 313 20.66 5.70 25.06
C ASN A 313 20.99 7.15 25.44
N LEU A 314 21.23 8.03 24.47
CA LEU A 314 21.48 9.45 24.73
C LEU A 314 20.24 10.14 25.31
N LEU A 315 19.06 9.89 24.73
CA LEU A 315 17.81 10.44 25.23
C LEU A 315 17.50 9.98 26.66
N ARG A 316 17.77 8.71 27.00
CA ARG A 316 17.62 8.18 28.36
C ARG A 316 18.61 8.76 29.36
N ARG A 317 19.81 9.15 28.91
CA ARG A 317 20.81 9.80 29.78
C ARG A 317 20.46 11.27 30.01
N ALA A 318 19.91 11.94 28.99
CA ALA A 318 19.45 13.33 29.10
C ALA A 318 18.17 13.45 29.94
N GLY A 319 17.26 12.46 29.88
CA GLY A 319 16.07 12.37 30.72
C GLY A 319 16.26 11.41 31.88
N GLY A 320 16.62 11.89 33.07
CA GLY A 320 16.78 11.07 34.27
C GLY A 320 15.61 10.11 34.49
N ARG A 321 15.91 8.80 34.61
CA ARG A 321 15.01 7.66 34.90
C ARG A 321 13.58 7.81 34.36
N GLN A 322 13.40 7.64 33.05
CA GLN A 322 12.10 7.19 32.51
C GLN A 322 12.11 5.68 32.29
N SER A 323 11.12 5.04 32.91
CA SER A 323 10.88 3.59 32.98
C SER A 323 10.96 2.89 31.63
N GLN A 324 11.62 1.74 31.64
CA GLN A 324 11.86 0.82 30.53
C GLN A 324 10.56 0.10 30.11
N ARG A 325 9.62 0.80 29.46
CA ARG A 325 8.37 0.19 28.93
C ARG A 325 7.88 0.70 27.56
N GLN A 326 8.71 1.31 26.70
CA GLN A 326 8.21 1.85 25.42
C GLN A 326 8.90 1.37 24.13
N ILE A 327 9.59 0.22 24.16
CA ILE A 327 10.17 -0.37 22.93
C ILE A 327 9.42 -1.65 22.48
N THR A 328 8.56 -2.23 23.32
CA THR A 328 7.80 -3.45 22.96
C THR A 328 6.28 -3.30 23.02
N ASP A 329 5.74 -2.29 23.71
CA ASP A 329 4.30 -2.21 24.00
C ASP A 329 3.45 -1.52 22.90
N PHE A 330 4.07 -1.09 21.80
CA PHE A 330 3.30 -0.61 20.63
C PHE A 330 2.63 -1.74 19.83
N PHE A 331 2.96 -3.00 20.14
CA PHE A 331 2.46 -4.18 19.41
C PHE A 331 2.01 -5.27 20.37
N THR A 332 1.17 -4.93 21.35
CA THR A 332 0.24 -5.92 21.88
C THR A 332 -0.74 -6.29 20.76
N PRO A 333 -0.97 -7.59 20.46
CA PRO A 333 -2.11 -7.96 19.64
C PRO A 333 -3.35 -7.50 20.39
N ASP A 334 -4.23 -6.77 19.71
CA ASP A 334 -5.52 -6.37 20.26
C ASP A 334 -6.38 -7.64 20.40
N THR A 335 -6.15 -8.40 21.46
CA THR A 335 -7.02 -9.51 21.85
C THR A 335 -8.22 -8.93 22.58
N GLY A 336 -9.23 -8.56 21.81
CA GLY A 336 -10.60 -8.42 22.31
C GLY A 336 -11.19 -7.01 22.21
N LYS A 337 -11.87 -6.75 21.10
CA LYS A 337 -13.34 -6.58 21.01
C LYS A 337 -13.67 -6.07 19.60
N LEU A 338 -14.28 -6.95 18.80
CA LEU A 338 -15.11 -6.53 17.68
C LEU A 338 -16.31 -5.79 18.29
N GLU A 339 -16.20 -4.47 18.44
CA GLU A 339 -17.38 -3.64 18.69
C GLU A 339 -18.09 -3.42 17.36
N GLU A 340 -19.26 -4.04 17.23
CA GLU A 340 -20.24 -3.80 16.18
C GLU A 340 -20.69 -2.34 16.23
N HIS A 341 -20.03 -1.46 15.48
CA HIS A 341 -20.59 -0.15 15.18
C HIS A 341 -21.63 -0.30 14.06
N HIS A 342 -22.87 -0.50 14.46
CA HIS A 342 -24.06 -0.25 13.65
C HIS A 342 -24.06 1.20 13.14
N TYR A 343 -23.66 1.41 11.89
CA TYR A 343 -23.78 2.69 11.21
C TYR A 343 -24.64 2.54 9.95
N TRP A 344 -25.93 2.20 10.14
CA TRP A 344 -26.93 2.19 9.08
C TRP A 344 -28.32 2.51 9.60
N HIS A 345 -28.57 3.74 10.06
CA HIS A 345 -29.93 4.30 10.07
C HIS A 345 -29.89 5.83 9.99
N SER A 346 -30.18 6.37 8.81
CA SER A 346 -31.13 7.48 8.61
C SER A 346 -31.06 7.98 7.17
N HIS A 347 -32.11 7.70 6.40
CA HIS A 347 -32.80 8.65 5.51
C HIS A 347 -33.87 7.87 4.73
N ARG A 348 -35.10 7.88 5.26
CA ARG A 348 -36.32 7.68 4.44
C ARG A 348 -36.71 9.03 3.84
N PRO A 349 -37.10 9.09 2.56
CA PRO A 349 -37.74 10.29 2.01
C PRO A 349 -39.20 10.33 2.46
N SER A 350 -39.60 11.46 3.04
CA SER A 350 -41.00 11.78 3.34
C SER A 350 -41.74 12.11 2.06
N SER A 351 -42.71 11.26 1.71
CA SER A 351 -43.79 11.56 0.77
C SER A 351 -44.70 12.64 1.35
N GLY A 352 -44.84 13.77 0.66
CA GLY A 352 -45.86 14.78 0.91
C GLY A 352 -46.62 15.04 -0.38
N ALA A 353 -47.83 14.50 -0.48
CA ALA A 353 -48.78 14.83 -1.53
C ALA A 353 -49.21 16.29 -1.42
N ARG A 354 -49.32 16.99 -2.56
CA ARG A 354 -50.10 18.21 -2.70
C ARG A 354 -51.51 17.82 -3.13
N GLU A 355 -52.50 18.21 -2.35
CA GLU A 355 -53.85 18.47 -2.83
C GLU A 355 -54.06 19.99 -2.86
N ILE A 356 -54.76 20.41 -3.94
CA ILE A 356 -55.20 21.74 -4.38
C ILE A 356 -54.14 22.57 -5.11
#